data_AF-A0A969BEA7-F1
#
_entry.id   AF-A0A969BEA7-F1
#
_cell.length_a   1.000
_cell.length_b   1.000
_cell.length_c   1.000
_cell.angle_alpha   90.00
_cell.angle_beta   90.00
_cell.angle_gamma   90.00
#
_symmetry.space_group_name_H-M   'P 1'
#
loop_
_entity.id
_entity.type
_entity.pdbx_description
1 polymer ?
#
loop_
_entity_poly.entity_id
_entity_poly.type
_entity_poly.pdbx_seq_one_letter_code
_entity_poly.pdbx_strand_id
1 'polypeptide(L)'
;MEIKITTGNGNDNVIRPVLVNGKVFRSTDTINTNGGNDTINAGLGLYEYVDGGSGLDHLIVDYSVGDTGSGMLFNTTTTSQGYATRHTSGPNARLLDSMYFKNIEKFTVIGTSKDDTIKTYYGTNVIKAGAGNDTVIGNAGTIDGGSGFDYLTLDLSKQKTNLNLSNLSNINVPGVITATNFERFAITTGSGNDVVTQTGILNGAVLRADDTIRTGAGNDVINVGLGKGDTAYGGDGRDR
;
A
#
# COMPACT_ATOMS: atom_id res chain seq x y z
N MET A 1 22.75 18.14 -3.40
CA MET A 1 23.48 18.14 -2.11
C MET A 1 23.31 16.75 -1.56
N GLU A 2 24.42 16.09 -1.24
CA GLU A 2 24.40 14.75 -0.63
C GLU A 2 24.45 14.92 0.89
N ILE A 3 23.51 14.35 1.63
CA ILE A 3 23.54 14.38 3.10
C ILE A 3 23.61 12.94 3.64
N LYS A 4 24.55 12.73 4.56
CA LYS A 4 24.73 11.46 5.26
C LYS A 4 24.30 11.62 6.71
N ILE A 5 23.38 10.79 7.15
CA ILE A 5 22.89 10.73 8.53
C ILE A 5 23.16 9.33 9.05
N THR A 6 23.81 9.25 10.21
CA THR A 6 23.98 8.01 10.96
C THR A 6 23.63 8.26 12.41
N THR A 7 22.72 7.47 12.97
CA THR A 7 22.28 7.60 14.37
C THR A 7 22.81 6.45 15.25
N GLY A 8 22.36 6.37 16.50
CA GLY A 8 22.89 5.43 17.51
C GLY A 8 22.13 4.10 17.52
N ASN A 9 22.12 3.40 18.66
CA ASN A 9 21.29 2.21 18.87
C ASN A 9 19.98 2.54 19.63
N GLY A 10 19.55 3.80 19.60
CA GLY A 10 18.36 4.26 20.31
C GLY A 10 17.19 4.42 19.34
N ASN A 11 15.98 4.62 19.85
CA ASN A 11 14.84 4.94 18.98
C ASN A 11 14.98 6.39 18.48
N ASP A 12 15.33 6.54 17.22
CA ASP A 12 15.65 7.80 16.59
C ASP A 12 14.51 8.30 15.67
N ASN A 13 14.39 9.62 15.55
CA ASN A 13 13.46 10.27 14.63
C ASN A 13 14.25 11.07 13.59
N VAL A 14 14.35 10.56 12.36
CA VAL A 14 15.07 11.20 11.27
C VAL A 14 14.08 11.68 10.22
N ILE A 15 13.68 12.95 10.30
CA ILE A 15 12.70 13.56 9.40
C ILE A 15 13.36 14.66 8.56
N ARG A 16 13.49 14.41 7.26
CA ARG A 16 14.03 15.36 6.29
C ARG A 16 12.97 16.39 5.87
N PRO A 17 13.35 17.67 5.71
CA PRO A 17 12.40 18.68 5.24
C PRO A 17 12.01 18.42 3.79
N VAL A 18 10.72 18.56 3.48
CA VAL A 18 10.19 18.51 2.10
C VAL A 18 9.94 19.90 1.51
N LEU A 19 9.93 20.93 2.36
CA LEU A 19 9.82 22.34 2.00
C LEU A 19 10.89 23.15 2.74
N VAL A 20 11.58 24.05 2.04
CA VAL A 20 12.50 25.04 2.61
C VAL A 20 12.18 26.39 2.00
N ASN A 21 11.88 27.39 2.83
CA ASN A 21 11.47 28.74 2.39
C ASN A 21 10.31 28.72 1.38
N GLY A 22 9.32 27.86 1.61
CA GLY A 22 8.12 27.74 0.77
C GLY A 22 8.33 27.05 -0.58
N LYS A 23 9.52 26.49 -0.85
CA LYS A 23 9.82 25.74 -2.07
C LYS A 23 10.06 24.27 -1.76
N VAL A 24 9.67 23.39 -2.69
CA VAL A 24 9.97 21.95 -2.61
C VAL A 24 11.46 21.76 -2.50
N PHE A 25 11.88 21.10 -1.44
CA PHE A 25 13.27 20.76 -1.17
C PHE A 25 13.54 19.33 -1.63
N ARG A 26 14.65 19.16 -2.35
CA ARG A 26 15.12 17.86 -2.83
C ARG A 26 16.61 17.70 -2.53
N SER A 27 17.00 16.51 -2.13
CA SER A 27 18.36 16.17 -1.72
C SER A 27 18.62 14.70 -1.94
N THR A 28 19.87 14.32 -2.18
CA THR A 28 20.26 12.90 -2.22
C THR A 28 20.74 12.50 -0.85
N ASP A 29 20.04 11.61 -0.17
CA ASP A 29 20.31 11.32 1.24
C ASP A 29 20.68 9.86 1.46
N THR A 30 21.69 9.63 2.30
CA THR A 30 21.99 8.32 2.87
C THR A 30 21.70 8.36 4.36
N ILE A 31 20.73 7.59 4.83
CA ILE A 31 20.30 7.53 6.22
C ILE A 31 20.53 6.10 6.73
N ASN A 32 21.27 5.94 7.81
CA ASN A 32 21.45 4.66 8.51
C ASN A 32 21.13 4.86 10.00
N THR A 33 20.10 4.23 10.53
CA THR A 33 19.71 4.42 11.93
C THR A 33 20.24 3.36 12.89
N ASN A 34 21.00 2.40 12.38
CA ASN A 34 21.72 1.35 13.14
C ASN A 34 20.81 0.44 13.97
N GLY A 35 20.33 0.85 15.13
CA GLY A 35 19.43 0.00 15.89
C GLY A 35 18.49 0.78 16.80
N GLY A 36 17.44 0.13 17.26
CA GLY A 36 16.31 0.82 17.87
C GLY A 36 15.08 0.69 17.00
N ASN A 37 13.96 1.23 17.45
CA ASN A 37 12.74 1.31 16.65
C ASN A 37 12.64 2.75 16.12
N ASP A 38 13.06 2.95 14.88
CA ASP A 38 13.26 4.27 14.32
C ASP A 38 12.05 4.75 13.51
N THR A 39 11.88 6.08 13.42
CA THR A 39 10.95 6.70 12.48
C THR A 39 11.72 7.56 11.50
N ILE A 40 11.60 7.24 10.22
CA ILE A 40 12.43 7.81 9.16
C ILE A 40 11.54 8.39 8.07
N ASN A 41 11.87 9.60 7.62
CA ASN A 41 11.38 10.20 6.39
C ASN A 41 12.60 10.81 5.68
N ALA A 42 12.98 10.23 4.53
CA ALA A 42 14.13 10.72 3.77
C ALA A 42 13.82 11.97 2.94
N GLY A 43 12.56 12.41 2.91
CA GLY A 43 12.11 13.57 2.15
C GLY A 43 11.92 13.23 0.67
N LEU A 44 12.22 14.20 -0.18
CA LEU A 44 12.15 14.08 -1.63
C LEU A 44 13.55 14.20 -2.22
N GLY A 45 13.78 13.59 -3.38
CA GLY A 45 15.07 13.69 -4.05
C GLY A 45 15.38 12.52 -4.96
N LEU A 46 16.61 12.48 -5.46
CA LEU A 46 17.09 11.40 -6.30
C LEU A 46 18.15 10.59 -5.56
N TYR A 47 18.02 9.28 -5.67
CA TYR A 47 18.92 8.26 -5.15
C TYR A 47 19.02 8.25 -3.62
N GLU A 48 17.89 8.42 -2.93
CA GLU A 48 17.84 8.23 -1.48
C GLU A 48 18.15 6.77 -1.11
N TYR A 49 18.86 6.62 0.01
CA TYR A 49 19.16 5.34 0.63
C TYR A 49 18.78 5.39 2.09
N VAL A 50 17.93 4.45 2.52
CA VAL A 50 17.53 4.29 3.93
C VAL A 50 17.84 2.87 4.41
N ASP A 51 18.54 2.78 5.55
CA ASP A 51 18.76 1.54 6.30
C ASP A 51 18.27 1.75 7.74
N GLY A 52 17.15 1.11 8.10
CA GLY A 52 16.63 1.14 9.48
C GLY A 52 17.53 0.39 10.48
N GLY A 53 18.29 -0.58 9.98
CA GLY A 53 19.16 -1.40 10.82
C GLY A 53 18.39 -2.45 11.63
N SER A 54 18.56 -2.50 12.95
CA SER A 54 17.93 -3.52 13.79
C SER A 54 16.84 -2.96 14.68
N GLY A 55 15.63 -3.52 14.59
CA GLY A 55 14.51 -3.19 15.46
C GLY A 55 13.21 -3.28 14.68
N LEU A 56 12.24 -2.46 15.07
CA LEU A 56 10.98 -2.29 14.33
C LEU A 56 10.93 -0.87 13.78
N ASP A 57 11.37 -0.72 12.54
CA ASP A 57 11.56 0.58 11.91
C ASP A 57 10.36 0.99 11.06
N HIS A 58 10.08 2.29 11.07
CA HIS A 58 8.96 2.91 10.38
C HIS A 58 9.44 3.92 9.34
N LEU A 59 9.24 3.62 8.07
CA LEU A 59 9.50 4.55 6.96
C LEU A 59 8.22 5.30 6.56
N ILE A 60 8.31 6.62 6.49
CA ILE A 60 7.30 7.52 5.96
C ILE A 60 7.74 7.98 4.57
N VAL A 61 6.93 7.66 3.57
CA VAL A 61 7.06 8.15 2.19
C VAL A 61 5.86 9.03 1.90
N ASP A 62 6.10 10.32 1.67
CA ASP A 62 5.05 11.29 1.36
C ASP A 62 5.33 11.98 0.03
N TYR A 63 4.75 11.42 -1.03
CA TYR A 63 4.85 11.96 -2.38
C TYR A 63 3.64 12.83 -2.74
N SER A 64 2.76 13.16 -1.79
CA SER A 64 1.75 14.20 -1.98
C SER A 64 2.37 15.61 -2.04
N VAL A 65 3.62 15.75 -1.59
CA VAL A 65 4.37 17.00 -1.64
C VAL A 65 5.00 17.21 -3.01
N GLY A 66 4.82 18.42 -3.55
CA GLY A 66 5.29 18.76 -4.89
C GLY A 66 4.69 17.85 -5.95
N ASP A 67 3.42 17.45 -5.74
CA ASP A 67 2.65 16.50 -6.55
C ASP A 67 2.55 16.93 -8.01
N THR A 68 3.46 16.38 -8.80
CA THR A 68 3.58 16.57 -10.24
C THR A 68 4.04 15.25 -10.85
N GLY A 69 3.78 15.07 -12.15
CA GLY A 69 4.25 13.88 -12.87
C GLY A 69 3.15 12.86 -13.15
N SER A 70 3.52 11.58 -13.14
CA SER A 70 2.69 10.46 -13.65
C SER A 70 2.36 9.39 -12.59
N GLY A 71 2.26 9.77 -11.32
CA GLY A 71 2.07 8.83 -10.22
C GLY A 71 3.36 8.25 -9.67
N MET A 72 3.26 7.60 -8.52
CA MET A 72 4.34 6.93 -7.82
C MET A 72 4.27 5.42 -7.94
N LEU A 73 5.44 4.79 -7.86
CA LEU A 73 5.58 3.37 -7.61
C LEU A 73 6.26 3.18 -6.26
N PHE A 74 5.55 2.59 -5.30
CA PHE A 74 6.10 2.09 -4.05
C PHE A 74 6.06 0.57 -4.07
N ASN A 75 7.18 -0.10 -3.79
CA ASN A 75 7.23 -1.55 -3.82
C ASN A 75 8.17 -2.12 -2.77
N THR A 76 7.64 -2.94 -1.86
CA THR A 76 8.45 -3.77 -0.97
C THR A 76 8.83 -5.09 -1.64
N THR A 77 9.87 -5.75 -1.15
CA THR A 77 10.16 -7.17 -1.43
C THR A 77 9.64 -8.02 -0.26
N THR A 78 10.01 -9.29 -0.18
CA THR A 78 9.69 -10.15 0.99
C THR A 78 10.79 -10.15 2.05
N THR A 79 11.88 -9.42 1.85
CA THR A 79 13.10 -9.46 2.69
C THR A 79 13.36 -8.14 3.41
N SER A 80 12.30 -7.43 3.82
CA SER A 80 12.37 -6.09 4.45
C SER A 80 13.13 -5.05 3.60
N GLN A 81 13.02 -5.11 2.27
CA GLN A 81 13.62 -4.13 1.35
C GLN A 81 12.55 -3.56 0.43
N GLY A 82 12.90 -2.51 -0.31
CA GLY A 82 12.03 -1.97 -1.33
C GLY A 82 12.56 -0.69 -1.94
N TYR A 83 11.71 -0.06 -2.74
CA TYR A 83 11.99 1.20 -3.37
C TYR A 83 10.72 2.03 -3.57
N ALA A 84 10.91 3.34 -3.72
CA ALA A 84 9.86 4.28 -4.07
C ALA A 84 10.34 5.17 -5.22
N THR A 85 9.57 5.34 -6.28
CA THR A 85 9.93 6.21 -7.41
C THR A 85 8.75 7.04 -7.87
N ARG A 86 9.04 8.23 -8.43
CA ARG A 86 8.08 9.10 -9.10
C ARG A 86 8.74 9.69 -10.33
N HIS A 87 8.01 9.82 -11.43
CA HIS A 87 8.53 10.33 -12.70
C HIS A 87 7.79 11.58 -13.16
N THR A 88 8.45 12.42 -13.96
CA THR A 88 7.77 13.48 -14.71
C THR A 88 6.82 12.89 -15.75
N SER A 89 5.74 13.60 -16.08
CA SER A 89 4.79 13.19 -17.12
C SER A 89 5.36 13.34 -18.54
N GLY A 90 4.90 12.50 -19.47
CA GLY A 90 5.17 12.61 -20.90
C GLY A 90 6.08 11.51 -21.48
N PRO A 91 6.33 11.53 -22.81
CA PRO A 91 6.99 10.43 -23.53
C PRO A 91 8.48 10.25 -23.17
N ASN A 92 9.10 11.27 -22.57
CA ASN A 92 10.49 11.24 -22.12
C ASN A 92 10.57 11.40 -20.59
N ALA A 93 9.74 10.64 -19.88
CA ALA A 93 9.65 10.67 -18.42
C ALA A 93 11.03 10.50 -17.77
N ARG A 94 11.35 11.38 -16.82
CA ARG A 94 12.58 11.35 -16.03
C ARG A 94 12.24 11.08 -14.57
N LEU A 95 13.16 10.45 -13.85
CA LEU A 95 13.03 10.33 -12.40
C LEU A 95 12.93 11.73 -11.78
N LEU A 96 11.87 11.93 -11.01
CA LEU A 96 11.66 13.11 -10.20
C LEU A 96 12.10 12.85 -8.77
N ASP A 97 11.68 11.69 -8.22
CA ASP A 97 12.11 11.22 -6.91
C ASP A 97 12.42 9.71 -6.93
N SER A 98 13.43 9.24 -6.18
CA SER A 98 13.79 7.82 -6.14
C SER A 98 14.54 7.38 -4.88
N MET A 99 13.94 6.46 -4.14
CA MET A 99 14.49 5.90 -2.90
C MET A 99 14.69 4.39 -3.01
N TYR A 100 15.78 3.89 -2.45
CA TYR A 100 15.95 2.49 -2.02
C TYR A 100 15.95 2.42 -0.50
N PHE A 101 15.29 1.42 0.07
CA PHE A 101 15.30 1.18 1.51
C PHE A 101 15.48 -0.30 1.84
N LYS A 102 16.02 -0.56 3.02
CA LYS A 102 16.13 -1.90 3.61
C LYS A 102 16.00 -1.84 5.14
N ASN A 103 15.74 -3.00 5.73
CA ASN A 103 15.54 -3.18 7.16
C ASN A 103 14.46 -2.22 7.70
N ILE A 104 13.28 -2.29 7.09
CA ILE A 104 12.10 -1.51 7.52
C ILE A 104 10.93 -2.48 7.65
N GLU A 105 10.19 -2.42 8.75
CA GLU A 105 9.09 -3.33 9.05
C GLU A 105 7.71 -2.70 8.83
N LYS A 106 7.63 -1.36 8.89
CA LYS A 106 6.38 -0.61 8.81
C LYS A 106 6.48 0.56 7.84
N PHE A 107 5.40 0.78 7.10
CA PHE A 107 5.31 1.90 6.15
C PHE A 107 4.13 2.81 6.45
N THR A 108 4.36 4.12 6.32
CA THR A 108 3.31 5.08 5.97
C THR A 108 3.60 5.57 4.57
N VAL A 109 2.70 5.29 3.63
CA VAL A 109 2.82 5.72 2.23
C VAL A 109 1.66 6.65 1.92
N ILE A 110 1.99 7.87 1.54
CA ILE A 110 1.05 8.87 1.04
C ILE A 110 1.41 9.10 -0.42
N GLY A 111 0.51 8.68 -1.30
CA GLY A 111 0.64 8.81 -2.74
C GLY A 111 0.39 10.22 -3.24
N THR A 112 0.05 10.30 -4.52
CA THR A 112 -0.08 11.51 -5.32
C THR A 112 -1.54 11.75 -5.69
N SER A 113 -1.81 12.75 -6.53
CA SER A 113 -3.12 12.93 -7.18
C SER A 113 -3.14 12.36 -8.60
N LYS A 114 -2.34 11.33 -8.86
CA LYS A 114 -2.22 10.61 -10.13
C LYS A 114 -2.31 9.11 -9.84
N ASP A 115 -2.57 8.34 -10.88
CA ASP A 115 -2.63 6.88 -10.82
C ASP A 115 -1.34 6.29 -10.23
N ASP A 116 -1.41 5.85 -8.97
CA ASP A 116 -0.30 5.31 -8.20
C ASP A 116 -0.30 3.78 -8.19
N THR A 117 0.88 3.21 -7.95
CA THR A 117 1.04 1.77 -7.69
C THR A 117 1.77 1.57 -6.37
N ILE A 118 1.08 1.06 -5.37
CA ILE A 118 1.62 0.88 -4.01
C ILE A 118 1.54 -0.60 -3.63
N LYS A 119 2.69 -1.22 -3.41
CA LYS A 119 2.78 -2.66 -3.12
C LYS A 119 3.50 -2.89 -1.81
N THR A 120 2.76 -3.42 -0.84
CA THR A 120 3.28 -3.87 0.45
C THR A 120 2.97 -5.36 0.64
N TYR A 121 4.00 -6.15 0.94
CA TYR A 121 3.88 -7.61 1.08
C TYR A 121 4.04 -8.11 2.52
N TYR A 122 4.30 -7.22 3.46
CA TYR A 122 4.48 -7.50 4.87
C TYR A 122 4.19 -6.25 5.72
N GLY A 123 4.20 -6.43 7.03
CA GLY A 123 3.98 -5.34 7.98
C GLY A 123 2.51 -4.98 8.14
N THR A 124 2.26 -4.05 9.07
CA THR A 124 0.95 -3.41 9.29
C THR A 124 1.08 -1.95 8.88
N ASN A 125 0.61 -1.62 7.68
CA ASN A 125 0.97 -0.38 7.01
C ASN A 125 -0.16 0.65 7.04
N VAL A 126 0.19 1.91 6.84
CA VAL A 126 -0.77 2.99 6.58
C VAL A 126 -0.57 3.43 5.14
N ILE A 127 -1.58 3.27 4.30
CA ILE A 127 -1.54 3.66 2.89
C ILE A 127 -2.68 4.64 2.62
N LYS A 128 -2.35 5.77 2.01
CA LYS A 128 -3.30 6.70 1.40
C LYS A 128 -2.85 6.86 -0.05
N ALA A 129 -3.55 6.21 -0.98
CA ALA A 129 -3.15 6.21 -2.38
C ALA A 129 -3.38 7.60 -2.99
N GLY A 130 -4.56 8.17 -2.81
CA GLY A 130 -4.76 9.61 -2.99
C GLY A 130 -5.87 9.89 -3.98
N ALA A 131 -5.56 10.55 -5.08
CA ALA A 131 -6.51 10.70 -6.18
C ALA A 131 -5.92 10.08 -7.43
N GLY A 132 -6.77 9.60 -8.34
CA GLY A 132 -6.32 8.83 -9.51
C GLY A 132 -6.88 7.42 -9.43
N ASN A 133 -6.63 6.61 -10.45
CA ASN A 133 -7.02 5.20 -10.44
C ASN A 133 -5.85 4.39 -9.92
N ASP A 134 -5.84 4.14 -8.61
CA ASP A 134 -4.71 3.59 -7.92
C ASP A 134 -4.73 2.05 -7.90
N THR A 135 -3.55 1.45 -7.83
CA THR A 135 -3.39 0.01 -7.63
C THR A 135 -2.64 -0.25 -6.33
N VAL A 136 -3.32 -0.89 -5.38
CA VAL A 136 -2.77 -1.19 -4.06
C VAL A 136 -2.69 -2.70 -3.84
N ILE A 137 -1.53 -3.17 -3.38
CA ILE A 137 -1.37 -4.51 -2.79
C ILE A 137 -1.12 -4.35 -1.30
N GLY A 138 -1.98 -4.94 -0.48
CA GLY A 138 -1.90 -4.88 0.97
C GLY A 138 -2.26 -6.21 1.64
N ASN A 139 -1.80 -6.37 2.88
CA ASN A 139 -2.04 -7.57 3.69
C ASN A 139 -2.54 -7.25 5.12
N ALA A 140 -2.28 -6.05 5.64
CA ALA A 140 -2.71 -5.60 6.97
C ALA A 140 -2.57 -4.08 7.13
N GLY A 141 -3.29 -3.50 8.08
CA GLY A 141 -3.20 -2.10 8.48
C GLY A 141 -4.39 -1.24 8.05
N THR A 142 -4.14 0.03 7.70
CA THR A 142 -5.18 0.95 7.25
C THR A 142 -4.84 1.43 5.86
N ILE A 143 -5.68 1.07 4.89
CA ILE A 143 -5.44 1.38 3.48
C ILE A 143 -6.65 2.11 2.90
N ASP A 144 -6.37 3.16 2.15
CA ASP A 144 -7.37 4.04 1.56
C ASP A 144 -6.99 4.30 0.10
N GLY A 145 -7.83 3.89 -0.84
CA GLY A 145 -7.65 4.19 -2.27
C GLY A 145 -7.87 5.66 -2.57
N GLY A 146 -8.74 6.33 -1.82
CA GLY A 146 -9.04 7.74 -1.96
C GLY A 146 -10.07 8.00 -3.06
N SER A 147 -9.76 8.86 -4.03
CA SER A 147 -10.73 9.23 -5.07
C SER A 147 -10.30 8.74 -6.45
N GLY A 148 -11.16 7.94 -7.08
CA GLY A 148 -10.93 7.43 -8.42
C GLY A 148 -11.64 6.11 -8.58
N PHE A 149 -11.13 5.26 -9.46
CA PHE A 149 -11.55 3.87 -9.57
C PHE A 149 -10.37 2.98 -9.20
N ASP A 150 -10.33 2.58 -7.93
CA ASP A 150 -9.16 2.01 -7.29
C ASP A 150 -9.23 0.48 -7.23
N TYR A 151 -8.07 -0.14 -7.39
CA TYR A 151 -7.91 -1.60 -7.39
C TYR A 151 -7.11 -2.09 -6.20
N LEU A 152 -7.73 -2.96 -5.39
CA LEU A 152 -7.11 -3.58 -4.23
C LEU A 152 -6.83 -5.07 -4.46
N THR A 153 -5.56 -5.46 -4.38
CA THR A 153 -5.19 -6.85 -4.07
C THR A 153 -4.98 -6.99 -2.56
N LEU A 154 -5.83 -7.81 -1.92
CA LEU A 154 -5.82 -8.04 -0.48
C LEU A 154 -5.56 -9.51 -0.17
N ASP A 155 -4.41 -9.77 0.48
CA ASP A 155 -4.03 -11.11 0.94
C ASP A 155 -4.29 -11.30 2.43
N LEU A 156 -5.35 -12.06 2.74
CA LEU A 156 -5.73 -12.50 4.08
C LEU A 156 -5.58 -14.02 4.24
N SER A 157 -4.78 -14.68 3.39
CA SER A 157 -4.59 -16.15 3.40
C SER A 157 -4.11 -16.71 4.74
N LYS A 158 -3.46 -15.89 5.56
CA LYS A 158 -2.96 -16.28 6.89
C LYS A 158 -4.04 -16.27 7.97
N GLN A 159 -5.23 -15.73 7.71
CA GLN A 159 -6.32 -15.70 8.67
C GLN A 159 -6.90 -17.10 8.85
N LYS A 160 -7.21 -17.47 10.10
CA LYS A 160 -7.77 -18.81 10.42
C LYS A 160 -9.20 -18.76 10.91
N THR A 161 -9.68 -17.56 11.24
CA THR A 161 -11.04 -17.31 11.70
C THR A 161 -11.92 -16.99 10.50
N ASN A 162 -13.21 -17.28 10.61
CA ASN A 162 -14.20 -16.86 9.64
C ASN A 162 -14.12 -15.35 9.40
N LEU A 163 -14.01 -14.95 8.15
CA LEU A 163 -14.05 -13.57 7.70
C LEU A 163 -15.44 -13.25 7.15
N ASN A 164 -15.94 -12.06 7.46
CA ASN A 164 -17.16 -11.53 6.86
C ASN A 164 -16.83 -10.23 6.11
N LEU A 165 -16.62 -10.37 4.81
CA LEU A 165 -16.33 -9.33 3.83
C LEU A 165 -17.58 -9.06 2.98
N SER A 166 -18.70 -8.78 3.64
CA SER A 166 -19.98 -8.55 2.97
C SER A 166 -20.18 -7.13 2.41
N ASN A 167 -19.26 -6.21 2.74
CA ASN A 167 -19.24 -4.85 2.23
C ASN A 167 -17.82 -4.50 1.77
N LEU A 168 -17.48 -4.81 0.51
CA LEU A 168 -16.12 -4.59 0.00
C LEU A 168 -15.76 -3.10 -0.15
N SER A 169 -16.74 -2.20 -0.24
CA SER A 169 -16.49 -0.75 -0.24
C SER A 169 -15.96 -0.24 1.12
N ASN A 170 -16.12 -1.02 2.19
CA ASN A 170 -15.60 -0.72 3.52
C ASN A 170 -15.25 -2.02 4.25
N ILE A 171 -14.10 -2.59 3.89
CA ILE A 171 -13.57 -3.79 4.52
C ILE A 171 -13.07 -3.44 5.91
N ASN A 172 -13.55 -4.17 6.92
CA ASN A 172 -13.07 -4.05 8.29
C ASN A 172 -12.93 -5.44 8.92
N VAL A 173 -11.69 -5.89 9.06
CA VAL A 173 -11.33 -7.10 9.81
C VAL A 173 -10.61 -6.65 11.09
N PRO A 174 -11.29 -6.68 12.25
CA PRO A 174 -10.75 -6.13 13.49
C PRO A 174 -9.35 -6.65 13.84
N GLY A 175 -8.42 -5.73 14.12
CA GLY A 175 -7.03 -6.06 14.44
C GLY A 175 -6.17 -6.50 13.26
N VAL A 176 -6.73 -6.59 12.06
CA VAL A 176 -6.01 -7.02 10.85
C VAL A 176 -5.97 -5.90 9.81
N ILE A 177 -7.12 -5.46 9.30
CA ILE A 177 -7.15 -4.45 8.24
C ILE A 177 -8.44 -3.63 8.25
N THR A 178 -8.30 -2.34 7.91
CA THR A 178 -9.38 -1.50 7.41
C THR A 178 -9.01 -1.05 5.99
N ALA A 179 -9.87 -1.32 5.02
CA ALA A 179 -9.69 -0.89 3.63
C ALA A 179 -10.95 -0.16 3.13
N THR A 180 -10.76 1.06 2.62
CA THR A 180 -11.85 1.93 2.16
C THR A 180 -11.54 2.51 0.79
N ASN A 181 -12.61 2.94 0.09
CA ASN A 181 -12.52 3.61 -1.21
C ASN A 181 -11.77 2.75 -2.24
N PHE A 182 -12.30 1.54 -2.46
CA PHE A 182 -11.86 0.66 -3.53
C PHE A 182 -13.10 0.14 -4.26
N GLU A 183 -12.98 0.00 -5.57
CA GLU A 183 -14.07 -0.37 -6.45
C GLU A 183 -13.86 -1.74 -7.10
N ARG A 184 -12.61 -2.18 -7.15
CA ARG A 184 -12.20 -3.44 -7.78
C ARG A 184 -11.29 -4.22 -6.85
N PHE A 185 -11.43 -5.55 -6.85
CA PHE A 185 -10.82 -6.41 -5.85
C PHE A 185 -10.19 -7.67 -6.42
N ALA A 186 -9.00 -8.00 -5.92
CA ALA A 186 -8.48 -9.35 -5.86
C ALA A 186 -8.30 -9.73 -4.39
N ILE A 187 -9.19 -10.57 -3.85
CA ILE A 187 -9.18 -10.96 -2.43
C ILE A 187 -8.79 -12.41 -2.31
N THR A 188 -7.83 -12.70 -1.42
CA THR A 188 -7.55 -14.05 -0.95
C THR A 188 -7.89 -14.16 0.54
N THR A 189 -8.73 -15.11 0.93
CA THR A 189 -9.01 -15.42 2.34
C THR A 189 -8.32 -16.70 2.80
N GLY A 190 -8.49 -17.04 4.08
CA GLY A 190 -7.74 -18.10 4.75
C GLY A 190 -8.59 -19.34 5.03
N SER A 191 -8.35 -20.01 6.16
CA SER A 191 -8.94 -21.32 6.47
C SER A 191 -10.28 -21.26 7.24
N GLY A 192 -10.96 -20.11 7.24
CA GLY A 192 -12.24 -19.93 7.91
C GLY A 192 -13.41 -20.32 7.00
N ASN A 193 -14.62 -20.44 7.56
CA ASN A 193 -15.82 -20.40 6.72
C ASN A 193 -16.10 -18.94 6.38
N ASP A 194 -15.64 -18.49 5.23
CA ASP A 194 -15.57 -17.09 4.86
C ASP A 194 -16.78 -16.64 4.05
N VAL A 195 -17.13 -15.36 4.15
CA VAL A 195 -18.15 -14.71 3.34
C VAL A 195 -17.50 -13.54 2.62
N VAL A 196 -17.50 -13.55 1.29
CA VAL A 196 -16.98 -12.45 0.46
C VAL A 196 -18.03 -12.07 -0.56
N THR A 197 -18.61 -10.87 -0.42
CA THR A 197 -19.68 -10.42 -1.33
C THR A 197 -19.45 -9.01 -1.83
N GLN A 198 -19.28 -8.90 -3.15
CA GLN A 198 -19.30 -7.64 -3.86
C GLN A 198 -20.74 -7.12 -4.03
N THR A 199 -20.93 -5.82 -3.92
CA THR A 199 -22.18 -5.16 -4.27
C THR A 199 -22.28 -4.98 -5.79
N GLY A 200 -23.43 -5.30 -6.37
CA GLY A 200 -23.71 -4.97 -7.78
C GLY A 200 -23.97 -3.47 -8.02
N ILE A 201 -24.06 -2.65 -6.95
CA ILE A 201 -24.34 -1.21 -7.02
C ILE A 201 -23.38 -0.44 -6.12
N LEU A 202 -22.74 0.58 -6.68
CA LEU A 202 -21.93 1.54 -5.95
C LEU A 202 -22.38 2.96 -6.30
N ASN A 203 -22.62 3.80 -5.29
CA ASN A 203 -23.06 5.19 -5.46
C ASN A 203 -24.27 5.35 -6.40
N GLY A 204 -25.21 4.39 -6.37
CA GLY A 204 -26.43 4.39 -7.18
C GLY A 204 -26.25 3.92 -8.63
N ALA A 205 -25.04 3.54 -9.05
CA ALA A 205 -24.75 3.00 -10.36
C ALA A 205 -24.40 1.51 -10.28
N VAL A 206 -24.68 0.75 -11.35
CA VAL A 206 -24.30 -0.66 -11.44
C VAL A 206 -22.78 -0.77 -11.51
N LEU A 207 -22.17 -1.48 -10.56
CA LEU A 207 -20.75 -1.77 -10.53
C LEU A 207 -20.47 -3.00 -11.39
N ARG A 208 -19.59 -2.85 -12.38
CA ARG A 208 -19.15 -3.92 -13.30
C ARG A 208 -17.63 -4.06 -13.28
N ALA A 209 -17.06 -4.03 -12.09
CA ALA A 209 -15.64 -4.28 -11.87
C ALA A 209 -15.37 -5.78 -12.09
N ASP A 210 -14.28 -6.11 -12.79
CA ASP A 210 -13.87 -7.51 -12.94
C ASP A 210 -13.03 -7.90 -11.72
N ASP A 211 -13.62 -8.70 -10.84
CA ASP A 211 -13.08 -9.07 -9.54
C ASP A 211 -12.53 -10.50 -9.51
N THR A 212 -11.58 -10.76 -8.62
CA THR A 212 -11.08 -12.11 -8.34
C THR A 212 -11.20 -12.42 -6.86
N ILE A 213 -11.98 -13.44 -6.52
CA ILE A 213 -12.13 -13.89 -5.14
C ILE A 213 -11.58 -15.32 -5.05
N ARG A 214 -10.64 -15.52 -4.15
CA ARG A 214 -10.10 -16.83 -3.78
C ARG A 214 -10.28 -17.05 -2.30
N THR A 215 -11.08 -18.02 -1.92
CA THR A 215 -11.17 -18.45 -0.53
C THR A 215 -10.25 -19.66 -0.30
N GLY A 216 -9.99 -19.95 0.97
CA GLY A 216 -9.06 -21.00 1.38
C GLY A 216 -9.77 -22.30 1.69
N ALA A 217 -9.62 -22.80 2.90
CA ALA A 217 -10.35 -23.98 3.36
C ALA A 217 -11.55 -23.55 4.20
N GLY A 218 -12.66 -24.27 4.14
CA GLY A 218 -13.90 -23.87 4.81
C GLY A 218 -15.09 -24.13 3.91
N ASN A 219 -16.30 -23.89 4.42
CA ASN A 219 -17.48 -23.81 3.58
C ASN A 219 -17.76 -22.34 3.33
N ASP A 220 -17.35 -21.85 2.16
CA ASP A 220 -17.33 -20.43 1.87
C ASP A 220 -18.59 -19.94 1.15
N VAL A 221 -18.81 -18.62 1.20
CA VAL A 221 -19.87 -17.93 0.46
C VAL A 221 -19.26 -16.83 -0.40
N ILE A 222 -19.40 -16.95 -1.71
CA ILE A 222 -18.78 -16.03 -2.66
C ILE A 222 -19.83 -15.38 -3.54
N ASN A 223 -19.82 -14.05 -3.58
CA ASN A 223 -20.50 -13.27 -4.61
C ASN A 223 -19.48 -12.29 -5.21
N VAL A 224 -19.09 -12.55 -6.45
CA VAL A 224 -18.13 -11.74 -7.22
C VAL A 224 -18.74 -10.50 -7.87
N GLY A 225 -20.07 -10.34 -7.83
CA GLY A 225 -20.74 -9.16 -8.37
C GLY A 225 -21.22 -9.35 -9.82
N LEU A 226 -21.09 -8.31 -10.63
CA LEU A 226 -21.68 -8.20 -11.98
C LEU A 226 -20.63 -7.92 -13.06
N GLY A 227 -19.35 -8.09 -12.76
CA GLY A 227 -18.25 -7.99 -13.71
C GLY A 227 -18.32 -9.09 -14.75
N LYS A 228 -17.79 -8.82 -15.94
CA LYS A 228 -17.83 -9.80 -17.06
C LYS A 228 -16.66 -10.78 -16.99
N GLY A 229 -15.58 -10.40 -16.31
CA GLY A 229 -14.36 -11.16 -16.11
C GLY A 229 -14.21 -11.68 -14.69
N ASP A 230 -15.29 -11.69 -13.91
CA ASP A 230 -15.29 -12.14 -12.54
C ASP A 230 -14.81 -13.59 -12.40
N THR A 231 -13.99 -13.86 -11.39
CA THR A 231 -13.51 -15.20 -11.09
C THR A 231 -13.66 -15.52 -9.61
N ALA A 232 -14.25 -16.68 -9.31
CA ALA A 232 -14.40 -17.22 -7.96
C ALA A 232 -13.68 -18.56 -7.83
N TYR A 233 -12.90 -18.73 -6.76
CA TYR A 233 -12.29 -19.98 -6.36
C TYR A 233 -12.66 -20.28 -4.90
N GLY A 234 -13.49 -21.30 -4.68
CA GLY A 234 -13.96 -21.70 -3.34
C GLY A 234 -12.93 -22.43 -2.47
N GLY A 235 -11.89 -23.00 -3.09
CA GLY A 235 -10.88 -23.75 -2.35
C GLY A 235 -11.38 -25.09 -1.82
N ASP A 236 -11.01 -25.44 -0.58
CA ASP A 236 -11.33 -26.73 0.04
C ASP A 236 -12.62 -26.64 0.85
N GLY A 237 -13.68 -27.36 0.46
CA GLY A 237 -14.89 -27.52 1.26
C GLY A 237 -16.16 -27.53 0.42
N ARG A 238 -17.29 -27.14 1.02
CA ARG A 238 -18.58 -27.02 0.31
C ARG A 238 -18.96 -25.55 0.19
N ASP A 239 -18.60 -24.98 -0.95
CA ASP A 239 -18.74 -23.54 -1.20
C ASP A 239 -20.02 -23.23 -1.98
N ARG A 240 -20.50 -21.99 -1.86
CA ARG A 240 -21.73 -21.51 -2.50
C ARG A 240 -21.63 -20.09 -3.02
#